data_AF-A0A6V8HFJ9-F1
#
_entry.id   AF-A0A6V8HFJ9-F1
#
_cell.length_a   1.000
_cell.length_b   1.000
_cell.length_c   1.000
_cell.angle_alpha   90.00
_cell.angle_beta   90.00
_cell.angle_gamma   90.00
#
_symmetry.space_group_name_H-M   'P 1'
#
loop_
_entity.id
_entity.type
_entity.pdbx_description
1 polymer ?
#
loop_
_entity_poly.entity_id
_entity_poly.type
_entity_poly.pdbx_seq_one_letter_code
_entity_poly.pdbx_strand_id
1 'polypeptide(L)'
;MSQRDSEVGVEYGDNNTNMKILAASQRNLDIVRTFRHSRVLHVRVGNSFVTKDIEKVVRHRVTTQLGDVDAELQEYIIDTLTKASNGVYLLAEFQLNDLAQIPEPDIKRYLDLNPCLTELENLYRSIFRKMNSSPKMIKKLAQDCLLWALHSKSNLCSGTFIDAVSLENKSFTKPGSPYDADTLSDVTFWLLNISDLNVIRVKPIHPSLQTFMTNPTTPHPSELQKFFPDKETANAKMAVMCLRRLTLDIEPRDFWDTCLFYCARYFDSHIKNSLSTLPEDLKAMLRQILDEKPEVYLKRILAWRFTAREYGYPKVTCIAAVGFRDVLKKFISGGMDVNQTTDRYTALHCAIRGLSAEYNENTSIIELLLDAGADWNFDARDIPSEIPVECYETLLNTALSYYVDSAVEIIVNHRSFNFAEWIQTIHEKHLDWVRVLIKHGAKWPYCA
;
A
#
# COMPACT_ATOMS: atom_id res chain seq x y z
N MET A 1 -6.79 31.89 -36.09
CA MET A 1 -7.39 32.69 -34.99
C MET A 1 -7.98 31.70 -34.01
N SER A 2 -7.21 31.27 -33.03
CA SER A 2 -7.05 31.89 -31.69
C SER A 2 -7.87 31.05 -30.69
N GLN A 3 -7.24 30.06 -30.03
CA GLN A 3 -6.59 30.16 -28.71
C GLN A 3 -7.58 30.11 -27.54
N ARG A 4 -7.40 29.08 -26.69
CA ARG A 4 -7.17 29.10 -25.22
C ARG A 4 -7.29 27.64 -24.74
N ASP A 5 -6.19 26.93 -24.53
CA ASP A 5 -5.22 27.00 -23.41
C ASP A 5 -5.81 26.58 -22.06
N SER A 6 -5.35 25.44 -21.57
CA SER A 6 -4.95 25.23 -20.17
C SER A 6 -4.01 24.03 -20.13
N GLU A 7 -2.74 24.34 -20.36
CA GLU A 7 -1.59 23.54 -19.95
C GLU A 7 -1.55 23.50 -18.42
N VAL A 8 -1.44 22.30 -17.83
CA VAL A 8 -0.91 22.14 -16.47
C VAL A 8 0.59 21.90 -16.62
N GLY A 9 1.32 23.01 -16.73
CA GLY A 9 2.76 23.05 -16.60
C GLY A 9 3.14 23.20 -15.13
N VAL A 10 3.77 22.17 -14.56
CA VAL A 10 4.74 22.35 -13.47
C VAL A 10 5.96 21.51 -13.84
N GLU A 11 6.79 22.08 -14.71
CA GLU A 11 8.21 21.74 -14.77
C GLU A 11 8.89 22.38 -13.55
N TYR A 12 9.35 21.55 -12.62
CA TYR A 12 10.55 21.85 -11.85
C TYR A 12 11.51 20.66 -12.04
N GLY A 13 12.01 20.54 -13.26
CA GLY A 13 13.22 19.78 -13.55
C GLY A 13 14.39 20.74 -13.45
N ASP A 14 15.05 20.76 -12.30
CA ASP A 14 16.34 21.42 -12.13
C ASP A 14 17.28 20.98 -13.27
N ASN A 15 17.61 21.90 -14.17
CA ASN A 15 18.38 21.65 -15.40
C ASN A 15 19.86 21.33 -15.14
N ASN A 16 20.20 20.85 -13.94
CA ASN A 16 21.57 20.64 -13.49
C ASN A 16 21.83 19.29 -12.83
N THR A 17 20.99 18.28 -13.06
CA THR A 17 21.32 16.91 -12.65
C THR A 17 21.78 16.10 -13.85
N ASN A 18 23.10 15.87 -13.97
CA ASN A 18 23.70 14.88 -14.87
C ASN A 18 23.31 13.44 -14.43
N MET A 19 22.03 13.09 -14.47
CA MET A 19 21.54 11.76 -14.11
C MET A 19 21.74 10.79 -15.27
N LYS A 20 22.39 9.66 -15.00
CA LYS A 20 22.44 8.52 -15.90
C LYS A 20 21.31 7.57 -15.52
N ILE A 21 20.32 7.44 -16.40
CA ILE A 21 19.15 6.60 -16.17
C ILE A 21 19.31 5.30 -16.95
N LEU A 22 19.20 4.16 -16.25
CA LEU A 22 19.06 2.84 -16.87
C LEU A 22 17.60 2.41 -16.77
N ALA A 23 16.95 2.20 -17.91
CA ALA A 23 15.59 1.70 -17.98
C ALA A 23 15.55 0.35 -18.70
N ALA A 24 14.98 -0.67 -18.05
CA ALA A 24 14.71 -1.98 -18.63
C ALA A 24 13.20 -2.18 -18.71
N SER A 25 12.68 -2.53 -19.89
CA SER A 25 11.25 -2.73 -20.11
C SER A 25 11.02 -3.72 -21.26
N GLN A 26 9.89 -4.42 -21.21
CA GLN A 26 9.32 -5.02 -22.43
C GLN A 26 9.02 -3.90 -23.45
N ARG A 27 8.93 -4.24 -24.74
CA ARG A 27 8.77 -3.24 -25.79
C ARG A 27 7.46 -2.45 -25.60
N ASN A 28 7.60 -1.22 -25.14
CA ASN A 28 6.51 -0.27 -24.96
C ASN A 28 6.75 0.94 -25.87
N LEU A 29 5.78 1.25 -26.73
CA LEU A 29 5.90 2.32 -27.71
C LEU A 29 5.98 3.71 -27.06
N ASP A 30 5.35 3.90 -25.90
CA ASP A 30 5.34 5.17 -25.19
C ASP A 30 6.71 5.44 -24.59
N ILE A 31 7.34 4.44 -23.96
CA ILE A 31 8.73 4.55 -23.49
C ILE A 31 9.67 4.91 -24.65
N VAL A 32 9.54 4.23 -25.78
CA VAL A 32 10.36 4.52 -26.97
C VAL A 32 10.11 5.94 -27.51
N ARG A 33 8.88 6.43 -27.46
CA ARG A 33 8.52 7.80 -27.87
C ARG A 33 9.07 8.85 -26.91
N THR A 34 8.94 8.62 -25.60
CA THR A 34 9.45 9.53 -24.55
C THR A 34 10.96 9.71 -24.67
N PHE A 35 11.69 8.63 -24.91
CA PHE A 35 13.14 8.67 -25.04
C PHE A 35 13.66 8.98 -26.45
N ARG A 36 12.77 9.27 -27.41
CA ARG A 36 13.13 9.47 -28.82
C ARG A 36 14.06 10.67 -29.06
N HIS A 37 13.94 11.69 -28.22
CA HIS A 37 14.70 12.94 -28.34
C HIS A 37 15.92 12.99 -27.39
N SER A 38 16.15 11.93 -26.61
CA SER A 38 17.28 11.82 -25.68
C SER A 38 18.38 10.95 -26.28
N ARG A 39 19.65 11.21 -25.91
CA ARG A 39 20.78 10.32 -26.27
C ARG A 39 20.69 9.01 -25.50
N VAL A 40 19.89 8.06 -25.98
CA VAL A 40 19.65 6.76 -25.33
C VAL A 40 20.38 5.64 -26.07
N LEU A 41 21.20 4.89 -25.34
CA LEU A 41 21.74 3.61 -25.83
C LEU A 41 20.63 2.55 -25.73
N HIS A 42 20.06 2.17 -26.86
CA HIS A 42 19.08 1.09 -26.92
C HIS A 42 19.78 -0.26 -27.08
N VAL A 43 19.86 -1.03 -25.99
CA VAL A 43 20.27 -2.43 -26.03
C VAL A 43 19.03 -3.30 -26.19
N ARG A 44 18.96 -4.06 -27.28
CA ARG A 44 17.93 -5.08 -27.48
C ARG A 44 18.57 -6.45 -27.36
N VAL A 45 18.04 -7.26 -26.46
CA VAL A 45 18.41 -8.68 -26.38
C VAL A 45 17.69 -9.39 -27.54
N GLY A 46 18.45 -9.82 -28.55
CA GLY A 46 17.92 -10.58 -29.69
C GLY A 46 17.86 -12.07 -29.39
N ASN A 47 16.80 -12.75 -29.85
CA ASN A 47 16.53 -14.18 -29.56
C ASN A 47 17.70 -15.13 -29.89
N SER A 48 18.52 -14.84 -30.90
CA SER A 48 19.65 -15.70 -31.31
C SER A 48 20.81 -15.74 -30.31
N PHE A 49 20.95 -14.72 -29.45
CA PHE A 49 21.97 -14.68 -28.41
C PHE A 49 21.47 -15.30 -27.10
N VAL A 50 20.15 -15.27 -26.87
CA VAL A 50 19.52 -15.78 -25.65
C VAL A 50 19.78 -17.27 -25.46
N THR A 51 19.67 -18.09 -26.50
CA THR A 51 19.91 -19.54 -26.38
C THR A 51 21.34 -19.85 -25.93
N LYS A 52 22.33 -19.14 -26.47
CA LYS A 52 23.75 -19.32 -26.08
C LYS A 52 24.02 -18.87 -24.65
N ASP A 53 23.36 -17.80 -24.21
CA ASP A 53 23.52 -17.31 -22.86
C ASP A 53 22.78 -18.20 -21.84
N ILE A 54 21.61 -18.75 -22.20
CA ILE A 54 20.95 -19.82 -21.42
C ILE A 54 21.87 -21.03 -21.31
N GLU A 55 22.46 -21.49 -22.41
CA GLU A 55 23.39 -22.64 -22.40
C GLU A 55 24.55 -22.40 -21.42
N LYS A 56 25.15 -21.20 -21.42
CA LYS A 56 26.21 -20.86 -20.46
C LYS A 56 25.72 -20.92 -19.01
N VAL A 57 24.54 -20.37 -18.73
CA VAL A 57 23.95 -20.39 -17.38
C VAL A 57 23.66 -21.81 -16.94
N VAL A 58 23.03 -22.62 -17.80
CA VAL A 58 22.72 -24.03 -17.53
C VAL A 58 24.00 -24.81 -17.30
N ARG A 59 25.00 -24.67 -18.18
CA ARG A 59 26.30 -25.34 -18.05
C ARG A 59 27.00 -24.99 -16.75
N HIS A 60 27.02 -23.71 -16.38
CA HIS A 60 27.59 -23.29 -15.10
C HIS A 60 26.85 -23.89 -13.90
N ARG A 61 25.51 -23.94 -13.95
CA ARG A 61 24.72 -24.49 -12.85
C ARG A 61 24.84 -26.01 -12.72
N VAL A 62 24.79 -26.74 -13.85
CA VAL A 62 24.99 -28.19 -13.89
C VAL A 62 26.37 -28.55 -13.34
N THR A 63 27.42 -27.85 -13.76
CA THR A 63 28.78 -28.10 -13.22
C THR A 63 28.93 -27.75 -11.74
N THR A 64 28.16 -26.79 -11.22
CA THR A 64 28.25 -26.36 -9.81
C THR A 64 27.36 -27.20 -8.89
N GLN A 65 26.15 -27.57 -9.32
CA GLN A 65 25.13 -28.25 -8.50
C GLN A 65 25.04 -29.76 -8.77
N LEU A 66 25.46 -30.20 -9.95
CA LEU A 66 25.47 -31.59 -10.41
C LEU A 66 26.88 -32.00 -10.87
N GLY A 67 27.92 -31.39 -10.29
CA GLY A 67 29.32 -31.58 -10.69
C GLY A 67 29.83 -33.01 -10.51
N ASP A 68 29.23 -33.76 -9.59
CA ASP A 68 29.58 -35.15 -9.28
C ASP A 68 29.00 -36.17 -10.28
N VAL A 69 28.11 -35.72 -11.17
CA VAL A 69 27.45 -36.54 -12.18
C VAL A 69 28.36 -36.80 -13.38
N ASP A 70 28.21 -37.96 -14.03
CA ASP A 70 28.96 -38.30 -15.24
C ASP A 70 28.85 -37.24 -16.36
N ALA A 71 29.98 -37.00 -17.06
CA ALA A 71 30.09 -35.96 -18.07
C ALA A 71 29.14 -36.14 -19.27
N GLU A 72 28.80 -37.40 -19.62
CA GLU A 72 27.84 -37.69 -20.70
C GLU A 72 26.42 -37.29 -20.27
N LEU A 73 26.06 -37.55 -19.01
CA LEU A 73 24.77 -37.16 -18.45
C LEU A 73 24.67 -35.64 -18.26
N GLN A 74 25.77 -34.97 -17.86
CA GLN A 74 25.81 -33.50 -17.78
C GLN A 74 25.54 -32.85 -19.15
N GLU A 75 26.19 -33.32 -20.22
CA GLU A 75 25.97 -32.75 -21.56
C GLU A 75 24.55 -33.04 -22.08
N TYR A 76 24.00 -34.22 -21.76
CA TYR A 76 22.59 -34.54 -22.06
C TYR A 76 21.62 -33.57 -21.37
N ILE A 77 21.83 -33.27 -20.09
CA ILE A 77 21.01 -32.32 -19.33
C ILE A 77 21.12 -30.92 -19.96
N ILE A 78 22.34 -30.46 -20.27
CA ILE A 78 22.57 -29.13 -20.85
C ILE A 78 21.84 -28.98 -22.19
N ASP A 79 21.99 -29.94 -23.11
CA ASP A 79 21.34 -29.90 -24.42
C ASP A 79 19.81 -29.96 -24.30
N THR A 80 19.29 -30.86 -23.46
CA THR A 80 17.85 -31.05 -23.25
C THR A 80 17.20 -29.79 -22.68
N LEU A 81 17.76 -29.22 -21.61
CA LEU A 81 17.22 -28.03 -20.96
C LEU A 81 17.37 -26.78 -21.83
N THR A 82 18.49 -26.62 -22.54
CA THR A 82 18.70 -25.47 -23.43
C THR A 82 17.68 -25.46 -24.57
N LYS A 83 17.40 -26.63 -25.17
CA LYS A 83 16.37 -26.78 -26.21
C LYS A 83 14.97 -26.56 -25.66
N ALA A 84 14.65 -27.17 -24.52
CA ALA A 84 13.31 -27.08 -23.93
C ALA A 84 12.96 -25.68 -23.42
N SER A 85 13.96 -24.92 -22.95
CA SER A 85 13.73 -23.57 -22.39
C SER A 85 13.26 -22.56 -23.43
N ASN A 86 13.44 -22.82 -24.73
CA ASN A 86 12.94 -22.00 -25.84
C ASN A 86 13.15 -20.48 -25.66
N GLY A 87 14.32 -20.07 -25.15
CA GLY A 87 14.66 -18.67 -24.92
C GLY A 87 14.14 -18.06 -23.60
N VAL A 88 13.58 -18.86 -22.69
CA VAL A 88 13.09 -18.42 -21.37
C VAL A 88 14.00 -18.95 -20.26
N TYR A 89 14.82 -18.08 -19.67
CA TYR A 89 15.71 -18.43 -18.55
C TYR A 89 14.99 -19.08 -17.36
N LEU A 90 13.77 -18.61 -17.07
CA LEU A 90 12.99 -19.10 -15.94
C LEU A 90 12.63 -20.59 -16.08
N LEU A 91 12.42 -21.09 -17.31
CA LEU A 91 12.15 -22.51 -17.55
C LEU A 91 13.37 -23.36 -17.19
N ALA A 92 14.56 -22.96 -17.65
CA ALA A 92 15.81 -23.62 -17.33
C ALA A 92 16.05 -23.66 -15.81
N GLU A 93 15.86 -22.52 -15.14
CA GLU A 93 16.10 -22.39 -13.72
C GLU A 93 15.19 -23.30 -12.88
N PHE A 94 13.89 -23.33 -13.17
CA PHE A 94 12.95 -24.19 -12.45
C PHE A 94 13.22 -25.68 -12.69
N GLN A 95 13.54 -26.07 -13.93
CA GLN A 95 13.85 -27.47 -14.25
C GLN A 95 15.13 -27.93 -13.56
N LEU A 96 16.16 -27.07 -13.49
CA LEU A 96 17.38 -27.36 -12.75
C LEU A 96 17.12 -27.57 -11.25
N ASN A 97 16.26 -26.75 -10.65
CA ASN A 97 15.90 -26.90 -9.24
C ASN A 97 15.14 -28.21 -8.98
N ASP A 98 14.25 -28.63 -9.90
CA ASP A 98 13.56 -29.92 -9.81
C ASP A 98 14.57 -31.09 -9.96
N LEU A 99 15.52 -31.00 -10.89
CA LEU A 99 16.55 -32.03 -11.11
C LEU A 99 17.52 -32.18 -9.94
N ALA A 100 17.87 -31.08 -9.26
CA ALA A 100 18.76 -31.10 -8.11
C ALA A 100 18.21 -31.92 -6.92
N GLN A 101 16.91 -32.21 -6.90
CA GLN A 101 16.25 -33.03 -5.87
C GLN A 101 16.16 -34.52 -6.23
N ILE A 102 16.60 -34.91 -7.43
CA ILE A 102 16.47 -36.27 -7.95
C ILE A 102 17.82 -37.00 -7.81
N PRO A 103 17.85 -38.23 -7.30
CA PRO A 103 19.07 -39.04 -7.28
C PRO A 103 19.62 -39.24 -8.69
N GLU A 104 20.95 -39.14 -8.84
CA GLU A 104 21.65 -39.24 -10.13
C GLU A 104 21.17 -40.38 -11.05
N PRO A 105 20.99 -41.64 -10.58
CA PRO A 105 20.60 -42.76 -11.44
C PRO A 105 19.23 -42.56 -12.11
N ASP A 106 18.35 -41.78 -11.49
CA ASP A 106 16.98 -41.57 -11.92
C ASP A 106 16.81 -40.32 -12.80
N ILE A 107 17.82 -39.45 -12.90
CA ILE A 107 17.74 -38.18 -13.64
C ILE A 107 17.40 -38.41 -15.12
N LYS A 108 18.13 -39.32 -15.78
CA LYS A 108 17.89 -39.62 -17.20
C LYS A 108 16.49 -40.17 -17.43
N ARG A 109 16.08 -41.12 -16.59
CA ARG A 109 14.74 -41.71 -16.64
C ARG A 109 13.65 -40.66 -16.37
N TYR A 110 13.91 -39.71 -15.47
CA TYR A 110 12.98 -38.63 -15.17
C TYR A 110 12.77 -37.70 -16.36
N LEU A 111 13.85 -37.29 -17.03
CA LEU A 111 13.80 -36.45 -18.23
C LEU A 111 13.10 -37.16 -19.40
N ASP A 112 13.31 -38.47 -19.55
CA ASP A 112 12.67 -39.28 -20.59
C ASP A 112 11.15 -39.46 -20.34
N LEU A 113 10.75 -39.59 -19.07
CA LEU A 113 9.35 -39.78 -18.66
C LEU A 113 8.56 -38.47 -18.54
N ASN A 114 9.23 -37.35 -18.31
CA ASN A 114 8.62 -36.03 -18.16
C ASN A 114 9.21 -35.08 -19.21
N PRO A 115 8.61 -34.99 -20.41
CA PRO A 115 9.06 -34.08 -21.44
C PRO A 115 9.19 -32.67 -20.87
N CYS A 116 10.36 -32.06 -21.05
CA CYS A 116 10.63 -30.75 -20.51
C CYS A 116 9.58 -29.75 -21.00
N LEU A 117 9.04 -28.96 -20.07
CA LEU A 117 8.02 -27.96 -20.35
C LEU A 117 8.60 -26.90 -21.29
N THR A 118 8.02 -26.78 -22.48
CA THR A 118 8.43 -25.83 -23.53
C THR A 118 7.73 -24.48 -23.41
N GLU A 119 6.66 -24.41 -22.62
CA GLU A 119 5.85 -23.22 -22.44
C GLU A 119 5.76 -22.84 -20.95
N LEU A 120 5.91 -21.55 -20.67
CA LEU A 120 5.91 -21.01 -19.32
C LEU A 120 4.57 -21.21 -18.59
N GLU A 121 3.45 -21.22 -19.32
CA GLU A 121 2.12 -21.50 -18.75
C GLU A 121 2.02 -22.92 -18.21
N ASN A 122 2.61 -23.90 -18.91
CA ASN A 122 2.58 -25.29 -18.47
C ASN A 122 3.45 -25.49 -17.22
N LEU A 123 4.55 -24.75 -17.10
CA LEU A 123 5.32 -24.66 -15.85
C LEU A 123 4.45 -24.15 -14.70
N TYR A 124 3.80 -23.01 -14.87
CA TYR A 124 2.93 -22.48 -13.81
C TYR A 124 1.83 -23.47 -13.44
N ARG A 125 1.13 -24.07 -14.42
CA ARG A 125 0.11 -25.10 -14.17
C ARG A 125 0.66 -26.28 -13.37
N SER A 126 1.86 -26.75 -13.69
CA SER A 126 2.53 -27.82 -12.94
C SER A 126 2.78 -27.42 -11.48
N ILE A 127 3.34 -26.23 -11.25
CA ILE A 127 3.62 -25.72 -9.91
C ILE A 127 2.33 -25.53 -9.11
N PHE A 128 1.27 -24.97 -9.70
CA PHE A 128 -0.03 -24.84 -9.05
C PHE A 128 -0.67 -26.19 -8.72
N ARG A 129 -0.45 -27.23 -9.54
CA ARG A 129 -0.88 -28.59 -9.19
C ARG A 129 -0.09 -29.15 -8.00
N LYS A 130 1.22 -28.95 -7.96
CA LYS A 130 2.05 -29.32 -6.78
C LYS A 130 1.53 -28.61 -5.51
N MET A 131 1.25 -27.31 -5.59
CA MET A 131 0.61 -26.55 -4.49
C MET A 131 -0.77 -27.09 -4.10
N ASN A 132 -1.61 -27.44 -5.08
CA ASN A 132 -2.97 -27.91 -4.82
C ASN A 132 -3.01 -29.29 -4.14
N SER A 133 -2.03 -30.15 -4.45
CA SER A 133 -1.82 -31.47 -3.86
C SER A 133 -1.21 -31.42 -2.44
N SER A 134 -0.72 -30.26 -2.01
CA SER A 134 -0.13 -30.09 -0.68
C SER A 134 -1.19 -30.20 0.44
N PRO A 135 -0.78 -30.49 1.70
CA PRO A 135 -1.68 -30.55 2.84
C PRO A 135 -2.57 -29.31 2.97
N LYS A 136 -3.80 -29.48 3.50
CA LYS A 136 -4.85 -28.44 3.54
C LYS A 136 -4.35 -27.09 4.09
N MET A 137 -3.52 -27.13 5.14
CA MET A 137 -2.98 -25.93 5.79
C MET A 137 -1.96 -25.19 4.90
N ILE A 138 -1.00 -25.92 4.32
CA ILE A 138 0.00 -25.39 3.39
C ILE A 138 -0.66 -24.82 2.15
N LYS A 139 -1.65 -25.54 1.60
CA LYS A 139 -2.43 -25.06 0.45
C LYS A 139 -3.14 -23.74 0.74
N LYS A 140 -3.76 -23.59 1.91
CA LYS A 140 -4.43 -22.35 2.28
C LYS A 140 -3.43 -21.20 2.43
N LEU A 141 -2.29 -21.46 3.07
CA LEU A 141 -1.22 -20.47 3.21
C LEU A 141 -0.68 -20.01 1.85
N ALA A 142 -0.47 -20.93 0.91
CA ALA A 142 -0.06 -20.60 -0.46
C ALA A 142 -1.10 -19.71 -1.17
N GLN A 143 -2.40 -20.02 -1.01
CA GLN A 143 -3.49 -19.21 -1.56
C GLN A 143 -3.49 -17.80 -0.99
N ASP A 144 -3.31 -17.66 0.33
CA ASP A 144 -3.27 -16.36 1.00
C ASP A 144 -2.04 -15.55 0.58
N CYS A 145 -0.88 -16.19 0.44
CA CYS A 145 0.34 -15.54 -0.07
C CYS A 145 0.14 -14.96 -1.46
N LEU A 146 -0.40 -15.76 -2.38
CA LEU A 146 -0.67 -15.31 -3.75
C LEU A 146 -1.74 -14.23 -3.81
N LEU A 147 -2.78 -14.34 -2.98
CA LEU A 147 -3.82 -13.33 -2.87
C LEU A 147 -3.24 -11.97 -2.46
N TRP A 148 -2.44 -11.93 -1.39
CA TRP A 148 -1.80 -10.72 -0.90
C TRP A 148 -0.77 -10.15 -1.89
N ALA A 149 0.03 -11.01 -2.53
CA ALA A 149 1.10 -10.59 -3.42
C ALA A 149 0.57 -9.97 -4.72
N LEU A 150 -0.57 -10.44 -5.23
CA LEU A 150 -1.07 -10.09 -6.56
C LEU A 150 -2.27 -9.15 -6.55
N HIS A 151 -3.07 -9.17 -5.48
CA HIS A 151 -4.32 -8.40 -5.41
C HIS A 151 -4.27 -7.25 -4.40
N SER A 152 -3.13 -7.02 -3.74
CA SER A 152 -2.94 -5.81 -2.95
C SER A 152 -2.91 -4.55 -3.85
N LYS A 153 -3.48 -3.45 -3.37
CA LYS A 153 -3.49 -2.15 -4.07
C LYS A 153 -2.11 -1.50 -4.11
N SER A 154 -1.21 -1.91 -3.22
CA SER A 154 0.17 -1.47 -3.15
C SER A 154 1.04 -2.65 -2.74
N ASN A 155 2.18 -2.84 -3.41
CA ASN A 155 3.12 -3.91 -3.06
C ASN A 155 3.59 -3.76 -1.61
N LEU A 156 3.42 -4.85 -0.85
CA LEU A 156 3.83 -4.93 0.54
C LEU A 156 5.34 -5.17 0.66
N CYS A 157 5.94 -4.62 1.70
CA CYS A 157 7.27 -5.01 2.14
C CYS A 157 7.23 -6.41 2.80
N SER A 158 8.34 -7.12 2.84
CA SER A 158 8.40 -8.53 3.30
C SER A 158 7.90 -8.68 4.74
N GLY A 159 8.25 -7.76 5.65
CA GLY A 159 7.75 -7.78 7.03
C GLY A 159 6.23 -7.61 7.10
N THR A 160 5.70 -6.61 6.40
CA THR A 160 4.25 -6.36 6.26
C THR A 160 3.50 -7.53 5.63
N PHE A 161 4.11 -8.16 4.62
CA PHE A 161 3.56 -9.32 3.94
C PHE A 161 3.49 -10.53 4.87
N ILE A 162 4.57 -10.82 5.59
CA ILE A 162 4.64 -11.90 6.59
C ILE A 162 3.60 -11.67 7.69
N ASP A 163 3.45 -10.44 8.20
CA ASP A 163 2.42 -10.12 9.20
C ASP A 163 1.00 -10.37 8.68
N ALA A 164 0.76 -10.06 7.39
CA ALA A 164 -0.54 -10.19 6.74
C ALA A 164 -0.96 -11.66 6.55
N VAL A 165 -0.07 -12.50 6.03
CA VAL A 165 -0.36 -13.92 5.76
C VAL A 165 -0.39 -14.77 7.04
N SER A 166 0.31 -14.33 8.08
CA SER A 166 0.37 -15.05 9.35
C SER A 166 -0.88 -14.94 10.21
N LEU A 167 -1.87 -14.13 9.81
CA LEU A 167 -3.00 -13.75 10.67
C LEU A 167 -3.75 -14.94 11.29
N GLU A 168 -4.01 -15.98 10.51
CA GLU A 168 -4.79 -17.13 10.97
C GLU A 168 -4.00 -18.14 11.81
N ASN A 169 -2.66 -18.13 11.71
CA ASN A 169 -1.77 -19.11 12.34
C ASN A 169 -0.92 -18.52 13.47
N LYS A 170 -1.20 -17.27 13.88
CA LYS A 170 -0.54 -16.66 15.05
C LYS A 170 -0.92 -17.45 16.31
N SER A 171 -0.01 -18.32 16.73
CA SER A 171 -0.05 -18.92 18.06
C SER A 171 0.24 -17.85 19.12
N PHE A 172 -0.66 -17.71 20.09
CA PHE A 172 -0.51 -16.79 21.22
C PHE A 172 0.64 -17.18 22.17
N THR A 173 1.27 -18.35 21.99
CA THR A 173 2.21 -18.92 22.95
C THR A 173 3.69 -18.75 22.60
N LYS A 174 4.05 -18.37 21.37
CA LYS A 174 5.45 -18.13 20.98
C LYS A 174 5.70 -16.70 20.52
N PRO A 175 6.76 -16.04 21.00
CA PRO A 175 7.16 -14.74 20.49
C PRO A 175 7.79 -14.88 19.10
N GLY A 176 6.99 -14.80 18.03
CA GLY A 176 7.46 -14.59 16.65
C GLY A 176 6.31 -14.53 15.65
N SER A 177 6.60 -14.15 14.40
CA SER A 177 5.76 -14.61 13.28
C SER A 177 5.84 -16.13 13.22
N PRO A 178 4.74 -16.87 12.98
CA PRO A 178 4.79 -18.32 12.81
C PRO A 178 5.59 -18.73 11.57
N TYR A 179 5.82 -17.81 10.63
CA TYR A 179 6.52 -18.04 9.38
C TYR A 179 7.62 -17.00 9.16
N ASP A 180 8.72 -17.46 8.57
CA ASP A 180 9.81 -16.64 8.00
C ASP A 180 9.71 -16.56 6.47
N ALA A 181 10.60 -15.78 5.84
CA ALA A 181 10.58 -15.55 4.40
C ALA A 181 10.85 -16.84 3.60
N ASP A 182 11.76 -17.68 4.07
CA ASP A 182 12.10 -18.96 3.46
C ASP A 182 10.90 -19.92 3.45
N THR A 183 10.22 -20.06 4.59
CA THR A 183 9.03 -20.92 4.69
C THR A 183 7.95 -20.48 3.70
N LEU A 184 7.71 -19.17 3.57
CA LEU A 184 6.70 -18.65 2.63
C LEU A 184 7.15 -18.79 1.16
N SER A 185 8.46 -18.65 0.90
CA SER A 185 9.03 -18.88 -0.43
C SER A 185 8.88 -20.35 -0.83
N ASP A 186 9.16 -21.30 0.06
CA ASP A 186 8.96 -22.73 -0.16
C ASP A 186 7.49 -23.09 -0.41
N VAL A 187 6.57 -22.57 0.41
CA VAL A 187 5.12 -22.81 0.27
C VAL A 187 4.59 -22.30 -1.07
N THR A 188 5.19 -21.25 -1.62
CA THR A 188 4.84 -20.69 -2.93
C THR A 188 5.70 -21.23 -4.07
N PHE A 189 6.52 -22.26 -3.81
CA PHE A 189 7.46 -22.85 -4.77
C PHE A 189 8.34 -21.78 -5.45
N TRP A 190 8.78 -20.80 -4.68
CA TRP A 190 9.66 -19.72 -5.11
C TRP A 190 9.08 -18.86 -6.26
N LEU A 191 7.76 -18.87 -6.43
CA LEU A 191 7.07 -18.00 -7.37
C LEU A 191 7.03 -16.54 -6.91
N LEU A 192 7.23 -16.30 -5.62
CA LEU A 192 7.33 -14.98 -5.01
C LEU A 192 8.75 -14.75 -4.50
N ASN A 193 9.26 -13.54 -4.72
CA ASN A 193 10.49 -13.08 -4.09
C ASN A 193 10.13 -12.42 -2.76
N ILE A 194 10.37 -13.14 -1.66
CA ILE A 194 10.18 -12.69 -0.29
C ILE A 194 11.57 -12.66 0.34
N SER A 195 11.98 -11.50 0.86
CA SER A 195 13.32 -11.35 1.43
C SER A 195 13.27 -11.39 2.94
N ASP A 196 14.34 -11.90 3.56
CA ASP A 196 14.58 -11.75 5.01
C ASP A 196 14.73 -10.28 5.43
N LEU A 197 15.07 -9.40 4.49
CA LEU A 197 15.08 -7.97 4.74
C LEU A 197 13.65 -7.43 4.65
N ASN A 198 13.05 -7.16 5.81
CA ASN A 198 11.64 -6.76 5.96
C ASN A 198 11.20 -5.58 5.09
N VAL A 199 12.12 -4.72 4.68
CA VAL A 199 11.88 -3.52 3.86
C VAL A 199 11.77 -3.79 2.35
N ILE A 200 12.18 -4.98 1.88
CA ILE A 200 12.14 -5.32 0.46
C ILE A 200 10.72 -5.68 0.05
N ARG A 201 10.25 -5.12 -1.06
CA ARG A 201 8.90 -5.34 -1.57
C ARG A 201 8.75 -6.73 -2.17
N VAL A 202 7.73 -7.45 -1.72
CA VAL A 202 7.35 -8.74 -2.28
C VAL A 202 6.82 -8.55 -3.70
N LYS A 203 7.34 -9.36 -4.62
CA LYS A 203 6.95 -9.36 -6.03
C LYS A 203 6.95 -10.78 -6.59
N PRO A 204 6.14 -11.05 -7.63
CA PRO A 204 6.33 -12.25 -8.45
C PRO A 204 7.77 -12.35 -8.96
N ILE A 205 8.30 -13.56 -9.06
CA ILE A 205 9.63 -13.81 -9.65
C ILE A 205 9.72 -13.29 -11.09
N HIS A 206 8.59 -13.31 -11.81
CA HIS A 206 8.50 -12.76 -13.15
C HIS A 206 7.12 -12.13 -13.41
N PRO A 207 7.04 -11.01 -14.14
CA PRO A 207 5.77 -10.32 -14.43
C PRO A 207 4.73 -11.19 -15.15
N SER A 208 5.16 -12.18 -15.94
CA SER A 208 4.23 -13.09 -16.62
C SER A 208 3.39 -13.93 -15.67
N LEU A 209 3.83 -14.15 -14.42
CA LEU A 209 3.00 -14.83 -13.43
C LEU A 209 1.75 -14.02 -13.13
N GLN A 210 1.90 -12.70 -12.96
CA GLN A 210 0.76 -11.82 -12.76
C GLN A 210 -0.17 -11.84 -13.98
N THR A 211 0.39 -11.75 -15.20
CA THR A 211 -0.39 -11.85 -16.44
C THR A 211 -1.12 -13.19 -16.56
N PHE A 212 -0.46 -14.30 -16.23
CA PHE A 212 -1.05 -15.63 -16.24
C PHE A 212 -2.24 -15.74 -15.28
N MET A 213 -2.13 -15.14 -14.09
CA MET A 213 -3.18 -15.23 -13.06
C MET A 213 -4.34 -14.25 -13.25
N THR A 214 -4.08 -13.06 -13.78
CA THR A 214 -5.10 -12.03 -13.98
C THR A 214 -5.72 -12.04 -15.38
N ASN A 215 -5.16 -12.87 -16.27
CA ASN A 215 -5.60 -13.21 -17.62
C ASN A 215 -7.07 -13.68 -17.77
N PRO A 216 -8.13 -12.86 -18.02
CA PRO A 216 -9.48 -13.43 -18.15
C PRO A 216 -9.64 -14.39 -19.33
N THR A 217 -8.75 -14.31 -20.33
CA THR A 217 -8.80 -15.15 -21.53
C THR A 217 -8.04 -16.48 -21.38
N THR A 218 -7.25 -16.66 -20.31
CA THR A 218 -6.47 -17.88 -20.10
C THR A 218 -7.36 -18.93 -19.42
N PRO A 219 -7.75 -20.03 -20.10
CA PRO A 219 -8.56 -21.06 -19.48
C PRO A 219 -7.73 -21.77 -18.40
N HIS A 220 -8.14 -21.64 -17.14
CA HIS A 220 -7.54 -22.35 -16.02
C HIS A 220 -8.31 -23.66 -15.75
N PRO A 221 -7.62 -24.74 -15.36
CA PRO A 221 -8.28 -26.01 -15.02
C PRO A 221 -9.19 -25.81 -13.80
N SER A 222 -10.33 -26.49 -13.77
CA SER A 222 -11.32 -26.37 -12.69
C SER A 222 -10.73 -26.70 -11.31
N GLU A 223 -9.77 -27.63 -11.26
CA GLU A 223 -9.05 -28.00 -10.02
C GLU A 223 -8.27 -26.83 -9.38
N LEU A 224 -7.89 -25.82 -10.16
CA LEU A 224 -7.05 -24.70 -9.73
C LEU A 224 -7.82 -23.39 -9.55
N GLN A 225 -9.13 -23.34 -9.82
CA GLN A 225 -9.93 -22.10 -9.73
C GLN A 225 -9.80 -21.37 -8.39
N LYS A 226 -9.58 -22.10 -7.28
CA LYS A 226 -9.39 -21.48 -5.96
C LYS A 226 -8.16 -20.58 -5.85
N PHE A 227 -7.14 -20.81 -6.67
CA PHE A 227 -5.93 -19.99 -6.75
C PHE A 227 -6.10 -18.77 -7.67
N PHE A 228 -7.11 -18.77 -8.54
CA PHE A 228 -7.35 -17.72 -9.52
C PHE A 228 -8.74 -17.09 -9.28
N PRO A 229 -8.94 -16.40 -8.14
CA PRO A 229 -10.16 -15.66 -7.92
C PRO A 229 -10.27 -14.56 -8.98
N ASP A 230 -11.48 -14.34 -9.50
CA ASP A 230 -11.74 -13.16 -10.32
C ASP A 230 -11.50 -11.87 -9.52
N LYS A 231 -11.46 -10.74 -10.23
CA LYS A 231 -11.14 -9.45 -9.62
C LYS A 231 -12.12 -9.08 -8.48
N GLU A 232 -13.41 -9.35 -8.62
CA GLU A 232 -14.38 -9.03 -7.57
C GLU A 232 -14.18 -9.95 -6.36
N THR A 233 -14.09 -11.26 -6.57
CA THR A 233 -13.85 -12.25 -5.51
C THR A 233 -12.54 -11.97 -4.75
N ALA A 234 -11.47 -11.60 -5.47
CA ALA A 234 -10.20 -11.26 -4.86
C ALA A 234 -10.31 -10.00 -3.99
N ASN A 235 -10.95 -8.93 -4.49
CA ASN A 235 -11.15 -7.71 -3.72
C ASN A 235 -12.07 -7.94 -2.51
N ALA A 236 -13.10 -8.77 -2.63
CA ALA A 236 -13.94 -9.15 -1.50
C ALA A 236 -13.14 -9.86 -0.41
N LYS A 237 -12.31 -10.86 -0.78
CA LYS A 237 -11.42 -11.55 0.17
C LYS A 237 -10.43 -10.59 0.81
N MET A 238 -9.80 -9.71 0.03
CA MET A 238 -8.87 -8.69 0.55
C MET A 238 -9.55 -7.75 1.54
N ALA A 239 -10.76 -7.25 1.24
CA ALA A 239 -11.54 -6.43 2.16
C ALA A 239 -11.85 -7.18 3.46
N VAL A 240 -12.25 -8.46 3.36
CA VAL A 240 -12.51 -9.32 4.51
C VAL A 240 -11.26 -9.50 5.38
N MET A 241 -10.11 -9.80 4.79
CA MET A 241 -8.85 -9.96 5.53
C MET A 241 -8.41 -8.65 6.19
N CYS A 242 -8.55 -7.52 5.50
CA CYS A 242 -8.23 -6.20 6.05
C CYS A 242 -9.11 -5.88 7.26
N LEU A 243 -10.43 -6.04 7.13
CA LEU A 243 -11.37 -5.77 8.21
C LEU A 243 -11.15 -6.72 9.40
N ARG A 244 -10.95 -8.02 9.16
CA ARG A 244 -10.60 -8.97 10.22
C ARG A 244 -9.36 -8.53 11.00
N ARG A 245 -8.31 -8.06 10.30
CA ARG A 245 -7.11 -7.55 10.97
C ARG A 245 -7.39 -6.31 11.82
N LEU A 246 -8.23 -5.41 11.31
CA LEU A 246 -8.61 -4.17 11.97
C LEU A 246 -9.54 -4.40 13.16
N THR A 247 -10.37 -5.45 13.15
CA THR A 247 -11.28 -5.79 14.25
C THR A 247 -10.66 -6.69 15.32
N LEU A 248 -9.52 -7.33 15.05
CA LEU A 248 -8.79 -8.07 16.08
C LEU A 248 -8.21 -7.10 17.11
N ASP A 249 -8.57 -7.30 18.37
CA ASP A 249 -8.07 -6.53 19.53
C ASP A 249 -6.66 -7.00 19.95
N ILE A 250 -5.75 -6.99 18.99
CA ILE A 250 -4.37 -7.41 19.16
C ILE A 250 -3.50 -6.30 18.60
N GLU A 251 -2.77 -5.59 19.45
CA GLU A 251 -1.77 -4.62 19.01
C GLU A 251 -0.66 -5.32 18.23
N PRO A 252 -0.16 -4.70 17.14
CA PRO A 252 0.97 -5.26 16.44
C PRO A 252 2.20 -5.20 17.34
N ARG A 253 2.98 -6.27 17.31
CA ARG A 253 4.22 -6.33 18.08
C ARG A 253 5.28 -5.38 17.51
N ASP A 254 5.39 -5.35 16.20
CA ASP A 254 6.26 -4.43 15.48
C ASP A 254 5.40 -3.38 14.79
N PHE A 255 5.64 -2.12 15.16
CA PHE A 255 4.95 -0.99 14.57
C PHE A 255 5.26 -0.87 13.08
N TRP A 256 6.48 -1.14 12.63
CA TRP A 256 6.90 -0.92 11.24
C TRP A 256 6.49 -2.03 10.30
N ASP A 257 6.46 -3.27 10.79
CA ASP A 257 6.16 -4.45 9.98
C ASP A 257 4.69 -4.87 10.00
N THR A 258 3.80 -4.08 10.61
CA THR A 258 2.39 -4.44 10.65
C THR A 258 1.64 -4.20 9.34
N CYS A 259 0.78 -5.14 8.96
CA CYS A 259 -0.16 -4.95 7.86
C CYS A 259 -1.31 -3.99 8.18
N LEU A 260 -1.46 -3.51 9.42
CA LEU A 260 -2.56 -2.63 9.82
C LEU A 260 -2.59 -1.31 9.04
N PHE A 261 -1.44 -0.73 8.68
CA PHE A 261 -1.38 0.44 7.81
C PHE A 261 -2.04 0.20 6.46
N TYR A 262 -1.67 -0.90 5.81
CA TYR A 262 -2.24 -1.27 4.53
C TYR A 262 -3.74 -1.50 4.67
N CYS A 263 -4.15 -2.29 5.67
CA CYS A 263 -5.54 -2.62 5.91
C CYS A 263 -6.38 -1.35 6.09
N ALA A 264 -5.96 -0.45 6.97
CA ALA A 264 -6.68 0.78 7.28
C ALA A 264 -6.74 1.74 6.08
N ARG A 265 -5.68 1.79 5.27
CA ARG A 265 -5.58 2.65 4.09
C ARG A 265 -6.39 2.15 2.90
N TYR A 266 -6.48 0.83 2.70
CA TYR A 266 -6.97 0.26 1.44
C TYR A 266 -8.23 -0.62 1.55
N PHE A 267 -8.73 -0.95 2.75
CA PHE A 267 -9.92 -1.81 2.86
C PHE A 267 -11.12 -1.26 2.09
N ASP A 268 -11.37 0.06 2.11
CA ASP A 268 -12.51 0.68 1.44
C ASP A 268 -12.31 0.78 -0.07
N SER A 269 -11.07 0.87 -0.55
CA SER A 269 -10.74 0.80 -1.98
C SER A 269 -11.05 -0.58 -2.58
N HIS A 270 -10.88 -1.65 -1.80
CA HIS A 270 -11.33 -2.99 -2.16
C HIS A 270 -12.86 -3.13 -2.22
N ILE A 271 -13.62 -2.17 -1.70
CA ILE A 271 -15.09 -2.19 -1.69
C ILE A 271 -15.65 -1.24 -2.76
N LYS A 272 -15.46 0.07 -2.57
CA LYS A 272 -16.18 1.16 -3.29
C LYS A 272 -16.13 1.06 -4.81
N ASN A 273 -14.98 0.66 -5.36
CA ASN A 273 -14.74 0.66 -6.82
C ASN A 273 -14.42 -0.74 -7.37
N SER A 274 -14.55 -1.78 -6.54
CA SER A 274 -14.11 -3.13 -6.92
C SER A 274 -15.19 -4.21 -6.79
N LEU A 275 -16.33 -3.91 -6.15
CA LEU A 275 -17.42 -4.88 -5.94
C LEU A 275 -18.72 -4.37 -6.55
N SER A 276 -19.36 -5.21 -7.37
CA SER A 276 -20.71 -4.96 -7.90
C SER A 276 -21.80 -5.21 -6.85
N THR A 277 -21.60 -6.24 -6.03
CA THR A 277 -22.49 -6.64 -4.94
C THR A 277 -21.66 -6.90 -3.68
N LEU A 278 -22.21 -6.54 -2.53
CA LEU A 278 -21.52 -6.70 -1.26
C LEU A 278 -21.81 -8.09 -0.68
N PRO A 279 -20.79 -8.96 -0.46
CA PRO A 279 -21.00 -10.29 0.13
C PRO A 279 -21.58 -10.21 1.55
N GLU A 280 -22.38 -11.21 1.95
CA GLU A 280 -23.03 -11.21 3.27
C GLU A 280 -22.03 -11.21 4.44
N ASP A 281 -20.94 -11.96 4.34
CA ASP A 281 -19.89 -11.99 5.37
C ASP A 281 -19.27 -10.60 5.57
N LEU A 282 -19.09 -9.85 4.48
CA LEU A 282 -18.54 -8.51 4.49
C LEU A 282 -19.55 -7.49 5.03
N LYS A 283 -20.83 -7.62 4.65
CA LYS A 283 -21.94 -6.85 5.26
C LYS A 283 -21.99 -7.07 6.77
N ALA A 284 -21.88 -8.31 7.23
CA ALA A 284 -21.92 -8.65 8.65
C ALA A 284 -20.78 -7.99 9.42
N MET A 285 -19.54 -8.03 8.91
CA MET A 285 -18.41 -7.33 9.54
C MET A 285 -18.56 -5.81 9.53
N LEU A 286 -19.07 -5.22 8.45
CA LEU A 286 -19.32 -3.78 8.41
C LEU A 286 -20.40 -3.36 9.42
N ARG A 287 -21.49 -4.13 9.54
CA ARG A 287 -22.49 -3.93 10.60
C ARG A 287 -21.87 -4.06 11.98
N GLN A 288 -21.04 -5.09 12.22
CA GLN A 288 -20.34 -5.25 13.48
C GLN A 288 -19.50 -4.01 13.84
N ILE A 289 -18.77 -3.49 12.86
CA ILE A 289 -17.94 -2.29 13.02
C ILE A 289 -18.79 -1.06 13.31
N LEU A 290 -19.92 -0.87 12.61
CA LEU A 290 -20.73 0.35 12.70
C LEU A 290 -21.71 0.34 13.89
N ASP A 291 -22.22 -0.83 14.27
CA ASP A 291 -23.36 -0.98 15.18
C ASP A 291 -22.94 -1.40 16.60
N GLU A 292 -21.99 -2.33 16.77
CA GLU A 292 -21.66 -2.88 18.09
C GLU A 292 -20.74 -1.97 18.91
N LYS A 293 -19.55 -1.65 18.36
CA LYS A 293 -18.53 -0.80 19.01
C LYS A 293 -17.84 0.11 17.99
N PRO A 294 -18.61 1.01 17.34
CA PRO A 294 -18.06 1.92 16.33
C PRO A 294 -16.91 2.75 16.85
N GLU A 295 -16.97 3.16 18.11
CA GLU A 295 -15.86 3.89 18.71
C GLU A 295 -14.57 3.08 18.70
N VAL A 296 -14.56 1.82 19.15
CA VAL A 296 -13.32 1.02 19.24
C VAL A 296 -12.74 0.74 17.85
N TYR A 297 -13.58 0.28 16.92
CA TYR A 297 -13.09 -0.12 15.60
C TYR A 297 -12.75 1.08 14.72
N LEU A 298 -13.55 2.15 14.75
CA LEU A 298 -13.23 3.36 14.00
C LEU A 298 -12.01 4.05 14.60
N LYS A 299 -11.85 4.09 15.94
CA LYS A 299 -10.58 4.50 16.59
C LYS A 299 -9.41 3.80 15.92
N ARG A 300 -9.43 2.47 15.94
CA ARG A 300 -8.33 1.65 15.41
C ARG A 300 -8.09 1.89 13.91
N ILE A 301 -9.14 1.94 13.09
CA ILE A 301 -9.01 2.21 11.65
C ILE A 301 -8.35 3.57 11.40
N LEU A 302 -8.78 4.62 12.12
CA LEU A 302 -8.24 5.96 11.93
C LEU A 302 -6.79 6.07 12.39
N ALA A 303 -6.46 5.42 13.50
CA ALA A 303 -5.10 5.36 14.02
C ALA A 303 -4.12 4.86 12.96
N TRP A 304 -4.44 3.73 12.32
CA TRP A 304 -3.55 3.09 11.34
C TRP A 304 -3.62 3.72 9.95
N ARG A 305 -4.71 4.43 9.62
CA ARG A 305 -4.85 5.11 8.33
C ARG A 305 -4.06 6.43 8.28
N PHE A 306 -3.94 7.12 9.41
CA PHE A 306 -3.34 8.46 9.50
C PHE A 306 -2.37 8.57 10.68
N THR A 307 -1.43 7.63 10.78
CA THR A 307 -0.40 7.67 11.82
C THR A 307 0.43 8.95 11.70
N ALA A 308 0.28 9.86 12.66
CA ALA A 308 1.29 10.87 12.94
C ALA A 308 2.55 10.15 13.48
N ARG A 309 3.74 10.68 13.18
CA ARG A 309 5.03 10.12 13.65
C ARG A 309 5.15 10.14 15.18
N GLU A 310 4.31 10.91 15.87
CA GLU A 310 4.25 10.94 17.33
C GLU A 310 3.22 9.95 17.89
N TYR A 311 3.73 8.95 18.60
CA TYR A 311 2.98 7.87 19.22
C TYR A 311 1.89 8.39 20.16
N GLY A 312 0.65 8.07 19.77
CA GLY A 312 -0.53 8.16 20.63
C GLY A 312 -1.76 7.69 19.86
N TYR A 313 -2.46 6.71 20.43
CA TYR A 313 -3.82 6.26 20.12
C TYR A 313 -4.69 7.37 19.49
N PRO A 314 -5.61 7.08 18.55
CA PRO A 314 -6.24 8.08 17.67
C PRO A 314 -6.73 9.29 18.47
N LYS A 315 -5.98 10.38 18.33
CA LYS A 315 -6.28 11.66 18.96
C LYS A 315 -7.36 12.35 18.14
N VAL A 316 -8.12 13.24 18.77
CA VAL A 316 -9.19 14.03 18.13
C VAL A 316 -8.67 14.77 16.89
N THR A 317 -7.40 15.16 16.91
CA THR A 317 -6.60 15.72 15.80
C THR A 317 -6.68 14.89 14.52
N CYS A 318 -6.43 13.59 14.58
CA CYS A 318 -6.49 12.71 13.41
C CYS A 318 -7.91 12.58 12.85
N ILE A 319 -8.93 12.54 13.70
CA ILE A 319 -10.33 12.36 13.27
C ILE A 319 -10.85 13.62 12.58
N ALA A 320 -10.51 14.78 13.13
CA ALA A 320 -10.86 16.07 12.59
C ALA A 320 -10.22 16.32 11.21
N ALA A 321 -8.96 15.91 11.00
CA ALA A 321 -8.28 16.03 9.70
C ALA A 321 -8.99 15.31 8.55
N VAL A 322 -9.75 14.26 8.85
CA VAL A 322 -10.24 13.31 7.84
C VAL A 322 -11.72 13.49 7.51
N GLY A 323 -12.46 14.31 8.24
CA GLY A 323 -13.85 14.57 7.88
C GLY A 323 -14.90 13.64 8.54
N PHE A 324 -14.53 12.84 9.55
CA PHE A 324 -15.45 11.87 10.18
C PHE A 324 -16.31 12.46 11.31
N ARG A 325 -17.26 13.33 10.94
CA ARG A 325 -18.13 14.06 11.86
C ARG A 325 -18.85 13.19 12.90
N ASP A 326 -19.52 12.11 12.49
CA ASP A 326 -20.33 11.29 13.41
C ASP A 326 -19.46 10.53 14.42
N VAL A 327 -18.26 10.14 14.01
CA VAL A 327 -17.26 9.51 14.88
C VAL A 327 -16.73 10.53 15.88
N LEU A 328 -16.36 11.71 15.38
CA LEU A 328 -15.92 12.82 16.21
C LEU A 328 -16.97 13.20 17.27
N LYS A 329 -18.25 13.26 16.88
CA LYS A 329 -19.36 13.56 17.78
C LYS A 329 -19.44 12.55 18.94
N LYS A 330 -19.27 11.25 18.65
CA LYS A 330 -19.26 10.20 19.68
C LYS A 330 -18.10 10.38 20.67
N PHE A 331 -16.91 10.71 20.18
CA PHE A 331 -15.73 10.89 21.02
C PHE A 331 -15.85 12.11 21.94
N ILE A 332 -16.34 13.22 21.39
CA ILE A 332 -16.65 14.43 22.17
C ILE A 332 -17.68 14.10 23.25
N SER A 333 -18.75 13.37 22.91
CA SER A 333 -19.76 12.96 23.90
C SER A 333 -19.21 12.00 24.97
N GLY A 334 -18.13 11.27 24.68
CA GLY A 334 -17.41 10.42 25.62
C GLY A 334 -16.46 11.17 26.56
N GLY A 335 -16.45 12.51 26.53
CA GLY A 335 -15.67 13.35 27.43
C GLY A 335 -14.22 13.60 26.99
N MET A 336 -13.92 13.43 25.70
CA MET A 336 -12.59 13.77 25.19
C MET A 336 -12.38 15.29 25.12
N ASP A 337 -11.17 15.71 25.51
CA ASP A 337 -10.73 17.09 25.42
C ASP A 337 -10.44 17.48 23.95
N VAL A 338 -11.22 18.43 23.43
CA VAL A 338 -11.12 18.94 22.04
C VAL A 338 -9.92 19.86 21.83
N ASN A 339 -9.37 20.41 22.91
CA ASN A 339 -8.20 21.29 22.89
C ASN A 339 -6.89 20.54 23.16
N GLN A 340 -6.96 19.23 23.35
CA GLN A 340 -5.77 18.40 23.48
C GLN A 340 -4.88 18.51 22.23
N THR A 341 -3.60 18.78 22.45
CA THR A 341 -2.64 18.99 21.37
C THR A 341 -1.86 17.73 20.99
N THR A 342 -1.48 17.64 19.71
CA THR A 342 -0.52 16.68 19.14
C THR A 342 0.44 17.46 18.27
N ASP A 343 1.76 17.39 18.47
CA ASP A 343 2.69 18.25 17.73
C ASP A 343 2.26 19.74 17.76
N ARG A 344 1.78 20.24 18.90
CA ARG A 344 1.15 21.57 19.08
C ARG A 344 -0.20 21.80 18.36
N TYR A 345 -0.66 20.91 17.47
CA TYR A 345 -1.96 21.05 16.78
C TYR A 345 -3.14 20.53 17.62
N THR A 346 -4.21 21.32 17.72
CA THR A 346 -5.52 20.90 18.25
C THR A 346 -6.38 20.25 17.15
N ALA A 347 -7.50 19.63 17.55
CA ALA A 347 -8.46 19.05 16.60
C ALA A 347 -8.92 20.05 15.53
N LEU A 348 -9.14 21.29 15.95
CA LEU A 348 -9.64 22.33 15.06
C LEU A 348 -8.56 22.78 14.05
N HIS A 349 -7.27 22.80 14.42
CA HIS A 349 -6.19 23.04 13.45
C HIS A 349 -6.18 21.99 12.34
N CYS A 350 -6.32 20.72 12.73
CA CYS A 350 -6.32 19.60 11.80
C CYS A 350 -7.53 19.62 10.86
N ALA A 351 -8.72 20.01 11.34
CA ALA A 351 -9.89 20.18 10.49
C ALA A 351 -9.64 21.21 9.37
N ILE A 352 -9.10 22.38 9.73
CA ILE A 352 -8.81 23.48 8.78
C ILE A 352 -7.74 23.05 7.75
N ARG A 353 -6.64 22.43 8.21
CA ARG A 353 -5.61 21.92 7.31
C ARG A 353 -6.13 20.83 6.39
N GLY A 354 -7.03 19.98 6.89
CA GLY A 354 -7.68 18.95 6.10
C GLY A 354 -8.53 19.53 4.96
N LEU A 355 -9.24 20.64 5.20
CA LEU A 355 -9.95 21.38 4.16
C LEU A 355 -8.98 21.98 3.13
N SER A 356 -7.90 22.62 3.59
CA SER A 356 -6.89 23.23 2.70
C SER A 356 -6.16 22.22 1.81
N ALA A 357 -5.83 21.05 2.36
CA ALA A 357 -5.14 19.97 1.65
C ALA A 357 -6.10 19.07 0.85
N GLU A 358 -7.39 19.42 0.76
CA GLU A 358 -8.44 18.64 0.09
C GLU A 358 -8.58 17.21 0.62
N TYR A 359 -8.18 16.96 1.88
CA TYR A 359 -8.32 15.66 2.53
C TYR A 359 -9.75 15.41 3.00
N ASN A 360 -10.51 16.46 3.25
CA ASN A 360 -11.94 16.40 3.51
C ASN A 360 -12.62 17.70 3.04
N GLU A 361 -13.92 17.64 2.74
CA GLU A 361 -14.75 18.81 2.38
C GLU A 361 -15.78 19.14 3.49
N ASN A 362 -15.66 18.48 4.64
CA ASN A 362 -16.71 18.47 5.65
C ASN A 362 -16.53 19.61 6.66
N THR A 363 -16.99 20.80 6.27
CA THR A 363 -16.91 22.02 7.09
C THR A 363 -17.69 21.94 8.41
N SER A 364 -18.73 21.10 8.49
CA SER A 364 -19.55 20.92 9.70
C SER A 364 -18.80 20.35 10.91
N ILE A 365 -17.56 19.87 10.71
CA ILE A 365 -16.65 19.49 11.79
C ILE A 365 -16.14 20.70 12.56
N ILE A 366 -15.92 21.82 11.88
CA ILE A 366 -15.47 23.06 12.51
C ILE A 366 -16.56 23.52 13.49
N GLU A 367 -17.81 23.55 13.04
CA GLU A 367 -18.97 23.85 13.90
C GLU A 367 -19.05 22.89 15.08
N LEU A 368 -18.96 21.58 14.84
CA LEU A 368 -19.02 20.57 15.90
C LEU A 368 -17.92 20.75 16.97
N LEU A 369 -16.70 21.07 16.55
CA LEU A 369 -15.57 21.29 17.45
C LEU A 369 -15.75 22.60 18.25
N LEU A 370 -16.16 23.69 17.59
CA LEU A 370 -16.45 24.96 18.25
C LEU A 370 -17.61 24.83 19.25
N ASP A 371 -18.65 24.09 18.89
CA ASP A 371 -19.78 23.77 19.77
C ASP A 371 -19.34 22.97 21.00
N ALA A 372 -18.33 22.13 20.84
CA ALA A 372 -17.72 21.34 21.91
C ALA A 372 -16.71 22.12 22.76
N GLY A 373 -16.51 23.42 22.49
CA GLY A 373 -15.60 24.28 23.24
C GLY A 373 -14.16 24.30 22.72
N ALA A 374 -13.94 23.97 21.44
CA ALA A 374 -12.63 24.16 20.84
C ALA A 374 -12.25 25.65 20.84
N ASP A 375 -11.03 25.93 21.28
CA ASP A 375 -10.48 27.27 21.32
C ASP A 375 -10.08 27.72 19.91
N TRP A 376 -10.82 28.70 19.40
CA TRP A 376 -10.62 29.25 18.05
C TRP A 376 -9.40 30.17 17.97
N ASN A 377 -8.86 30.61 19.11
CA ASN A 377 -7.68 31.47 19.22
C ASN A 377 -6.50 30.74 19.86
N PHE A 378 -6.53 29.41 19.91
CA PHE A 378 -5.51 28.61 20.56
C PHE A 378 -4.11 28.96 20.01
N ASP A 379 -3.22 29.39 20.90
CA ASP A 379 -1.86 29.75 20.57
C ASP A 379 -0.90 28.64 20.96
N ALA A 380 -0.48 27.85 19.96
CA ALA A 380 0.38 26.72 20.22
C ALA A 380 1.87 27.09 20.37
N ARG A 381 2.22 28.40 20.29
CA ARG A 381 3.60 28.89 20.47
C ARG A 381 4.15 28.59 21.88
N ASP A 382 3.28 28.49 22.87
CA ASP A 382 3.65 28.29 24.28
C ASP A 382 3.95 26.81 24.66
N ILE A 383 3.73 25.87 23.76
CA ILE A 383 3.94 24.43 24.00
C ILE A 383 5.36 24.06 23.54
N PRO A 384 6.24 23.40 24.30
CA PRO A 384 7.56 22.99 23.80
C PRO A 384 7.49 22.06 22.55
N SER A 385 8.31 22.28 21.51
CA SER A 385 8.45 21.41 20.32
C SER A 385 9.77 21.69 19.56
N GLU A 386 10.17 20.76 18.70
CA GLU A 386 11.33 20.86 17.80
C GLU A 386 11.12 21.85 16.63
N ILE A 387 9.88 22.29 16.37
CA ILE A 387 9.54 23.27 15.33
C ILE A 387 9.75 24.70 15.86
N PRO A 388 10.44 25.61 15.11
CA PRO A 388 10.63 27.00 15.52
C PRO A 388 9.30 27.74 15.76
N VAL A 389 9.27 28.57 16.80
CA VAL A 389 8.08 29.33 17.24
C VAL A 389 7.59 30.30 16.15
N GLU A 390 8.48 30.79 15.28
CA GLU A 390 8.11 31.69 14.19
C GLU A 390 7.31 31.00 13.07
N CYS A 391 7.28 29.67 13.04
CA CYS A 391 6.55 28.90 12.03
C CYS A 391 5.08 28.61 12.42
N TYR A 392 4.64 29.02 13.61
CA TYR A 392 3.31 28.71 14.12
C TYR A 392 2.40 29.94 14.16
N GLU A 393 1.21 29.80 13.58
CA GLU A 393 0.14 30.81 13.56
C GLU A 393 -1.01 30.33 14.44
N THR A 394 -1.78 31.25 15.05
CA THR A 394 -3.01 30.89 15.76
C THR A 394 -4.01 30.23 14.79
N LEU A 395 -5.04 29.61 15.33
CA LEU A 395 -5.96 28.81 14.52
C LEU A 395 -6.76 29.61 13.48
N LEU A 396 -7.28 30.78 13.84
CA LEU A 396 -7.93 31.66 12.87
C LEU A 396 -6.93 32.19 11.84
N ASN A 397 -5.69 32.45 12.25
CA ASN A 397 -4.62 32.86 11.34
C ASN A 397 -4.26 31.73 10.36
N THR A 398 -4.28 30.47 10.82
CA THR A 398 -4.10 29.27 9.99
C THR A 398 -5.20 29.19 8.91
N ALA A 399 -6.46 29.46 9.25
CA ALA A 399 -7.54 29.49 8.25
C ALA A 399 -7.35 30.60 7.22
N LEU A 400 -6.90 31.78 7.67
CA LEU A 400 -6.63 32.94 6.82
C LEU A 400 -5.41 32.74 5.91
N SER A 401 -4.32 32.14 6.41
CA SER A 401 -3.10 31.88 5.63
C SER A 401 -3.28 30.78 4.60
N TYR A 402 -4.09 29.76 4.90
CA TYR A 402 -4.48 28.73 3.94
C TYR A 402 -5.66 29.11 3.04
N TYR A 403 -6.19 30.35 3.15
CA TYR A 403 -7.35 30.83 2.38
C TYR A 403 -8.57 29.90 2.44
N VAL A 404 -8.83 29.32 3.61
CA VAL A 404 -9.99 28.44 3.84
C VAL A 404 -11.19 29.31 4.23
N ASP A 405 -11.77 30.00 3.25
CA ASP A 405 -12.87 30.96 3.44
C ASP A 405 -14.04 30.37 4.25
N SER A 406 -14.37 29.10 4.02
CA SER A 406 -15.44 28.40 4.75
C SER A 406 -15.13 28.23 6.24
N ALA A 407 -13.87 27.99 6.61
CA ALA A 407 -13.45 27.93 8.00
C ALA A 407 -13.50 29.31 8.66
N VAL A 408 -13.03 30.35 7.94
CA VAL A 408 -13.08 31.74 8.41
C VAL A 408 -14.51 32.17 8.67
N GLU A 409 -15.43 31.90 7.72
CA GLU A 409 -16.84 32.22 7.85
C GLU A 409 -17.49 31.54 9.07
N ILE A 410 -17.22 30.25 9.27
CA ILE A 410 -17.77 29.50 10.41
C ILE A 410 -17.23 30.05 11.73
N ILE A 411 -15.92 30.27 11.84
CA ILE A 411 -15.31 30.77 13.08
C ILE A 411 -15.86 32.15 13.41
N VAL A 412 -15.87 33.08 12.45
CA VAL A 412 -16.30 34.47 12.66
C VAL A 412 -17.76 34.58 13.09
N ASN A 413 -18.63 33.71 12.57
CA ASN A 413 -20.06 33.72 12.89
C ASN A 413 -20.41 32.83 14.10
N HIS A 414 -19.45 32.10 14.65
CA HIS A 414 -19.69 31.25 15.82
C HIS A 414 -19.83 32.10 17.10
N ARG A 415 -20.72 31.67 18.00
CA ARG A 415 -21.03 32.39 19.26
C ARG A 415 -19.82 32.60 20.19
N SER A 416 -18.78 31.79 20.06
CA SER A 416 -17.56 31.90 20.89
C SER A 416 -16.55 32.91 20.35
N PHE A 417 -16.70 33.37 19.10
CA PHE A 417 -15.74 34.28 18.49
C PHE A 417 -15.81 35.68 19.10
N ASN A 418 -14.63 36.24 19.35
CA ASN A 418 -14.47 37.58 19.88
C ASN A 418 -13.44 38.36 19.05
N PHE A 419 -13.94 39.29 18.23
CA PHE A 419 -13.07 40.07 17.36
C PHE A 419 -12.13 41.01 18.13
N ALA A 420 -12.56 41.51 19.29
CA ALA A 420 -11.74 42.38 20.14
C ALA A 420 -10.55 41.64 20.76
N GLU A 421 -10.68 40.34 20.98
CA GLU A 421 -9.64 39.47 21.52
C GLU A 421 -8.65 39.06 20.43
N TRP A 422 -9.17 38.69 19.25
CA TRP A 422 -8.33 38.33 18.11
C TRP A 422 -7.45 39.47 17.62
N ILE A 423 -7.98 40.70 17.57
CA ILE A 423 -7.22 41.85 17.06
C ILE A 423 -6.00 42.18 17.91
N GLN A 424 -5.93 41.68 19.15
CA GLN A 424 -4.77 41.83 20.04
C GLN A 424 -3.67 40.80 19.77
N THR A 425 -3.99 39.69 19.08
CA THR A 425 -3.03 38.59 18.80
C THR A 425 -2.38 38.70 17.42
N ILE A 426 -2.88 39.59 16.56
CA ILE A 426 -2.41 39.74 15.17
C ILE A 426 -1.14 40.61 15.07
N HIS A 427 -0.16 40.17 14.27
CA HIS A 427 1.03 40.94 13.96
C HIS A 427 0.72 42.04 12.93
N GLU A 428 1.36 43.21 13.02
CA GLU A 428 1.14 44.38 12.15
C GLU A 428 1.21 44.09 10.64
N LYS A 429 1.95 43.05 10.23
CA LYS A 429 2.12 42.64 8.83
C LYS A 429 0.89 41.94 8.24
N HIS A 430 -0.09 41.59 9.06
CA HIS A 430 -1.29 40.84 8.66
C HIS A 430 -2.59 41.67 8.80
N LEU A 431 -2.50 43.00 8.91
CA LEU A 431 -3.66 43.89 9.03
C LEU A 431 -4.69 43.73 7.91
N ASP A 432 -4.32 43.23 6.73
CA ASP A 432 -5.26 42.95 5.64
C ASP A 432 -6.29 41.86 5.98
N TRP A 433 -5.96 40.93 6.89
CA TRP A 433 -6.90 39.90 7.36
C TRP A 433 -8.13 40.48 8.05
N VAL A 434 -8.00 41.65 8.66
CA VAL A 434 -9.11 42.39 9.26
C VAL A 434 -10.24 42.62 8.24
N ARG A 435 -9.89 42.96 6.99
CA ARG A 435 -10.87 43.18 5.92
C ARG A 435 -11.57 41.89 5.53
N VAL A 436 -10.84 40.78 5.52
CA VAL A 436 -11.37 39.44 5.25
C VAL A 436 -12.37 39.06 6.34
N LEU A 437 -12.02 39.22 7.62
CA LEU A 437 -12.94 38.91 8.71
C LEU A 437 -14.23 39.74 8.67
N ILE A 438 -14.13 41.05 8.41
CA ILE A 438 -15.32 41.92 8.28
C ILE A 438 -16.20 41.45 7.10
N LYS A 439 -15.59 41.09 5.96
CA LYS A 439 -16.31 40.54 4.79
C LYS A 439 -17.06 39.25 5.16
N HIS A 440 -16.50 38.42 6.04
CA HIS A 440 -17.10 37.18 6.51
C HIS A 440 -18.01 37.34 7.74
N GLY A 441 -18.32 38.58 8.16
CA GLY A 441 -19.34 38.88 9.17
C GLY A 441 -18.82 39.34 10.53
N ALA A 442 -17.51 39.57 10.70
CA ALA A 442 -16.95 40.01 11.97
C ALA A 442 -17.43 41.43 12.30
N LYS A 443 -18.05 41.59 13.48
CA LYS A 443 -18.53 42.89 13.95
C LYS A 443 -17.40 43.67 14.59
N TRP A 444 -17.06 44.83 14.02
CA TRP A 444 -16.00 45.69 14.52
C TRP A 444 -16.16 45.97 16.03
N PRO A 445 -15.13 45.75 16.86
CA PRO A 445 -15.25 45.77 18.31
C PRO A 445 -15.57 47.15 18.89
N TYR A 446 -15.39 48.22 18.10
CA TYR A 446 -15.67 49.61 18.51
C TYR A 446 -16.93 50.20 17.84
N CYS A 447 -17.74 49.40 17.17
CA CYS A 447 -19.06 49.82 16.70
C CYS A 447 -20.12 49.23 17.63
N ALA A 448 -20.38 49.95 18.73
CA ALA A 448 -21.59 49.76 19.54
C ALA A 448 -22.77 50.54 18.94
#